data_AF-A0A8J9Y554-F1
#
_entry.id   AF-A0A8J9Y554-F1
#
_cell.length_a   1.000
_cell.length_b   1.000
_cell.length_c   1.000
_cell.angle_alpha   90.00
_cell.angle_beta   90.00
_cell.angle_gamma   90.00
#
_symmetry.space_group_name_H-M   'P 1'
#
loop_
_entity.id
_entity.type
_entity.pdbx_description
1 polymer ?
#
loop_
_entity_poly.entity_id
_entity_poly.type
_entity_poly.pdbx_seq_one_letter_code
_entity_poly.pdbx_strand_id
1 'polypeptide(L)'
;MAVQSCNVAPNARQNKKTKKNNSQKRREQVKHAMRRHRQKLSEEQLEQRRKKDRERYNRKKEQGLISNINELIPRAQKIIIQQWKERPKKYRDKKKAMEQIRQQTEDFVENDTLPDSPTSSSSRSRAESGWKIGEKNKRRLKLENVLLREKLRIMEIRLKNKGSPDGIGATIKRTADQSVARGYDVANFQQLVQCLIKNCKGVQILPVDDDNVATIEHLLSRSLAQTFKGTFTIHQVAWNKNSPGLLNARKLSCTECHPHQICRHYEIGIINTEAIRDSFDEGEVFPSSSHSDHTLDTSDKKTYKKARASESSSPPCTESLIRFDNSHSVRRILQEPNPFLMASSSILKERKCSTLFDDSECNDS
;
A
#
# COMPACT_ATOMS: atom_id res chain seq x y z
N MET A 1 43.72 32.14 17.83
CA MET A 1 42.71 31.28 17.17
C MET A 1 41.34 31.91 17.39
N ALA A 2 40.78 32.57 16.39
CA ALA A 2 39.50 33.27 16.50
C ALA A 2 38.35 32.30 16.22
N VAL A 3 37.45 32.13 17.19
CA VAL A 3 36.26 31.28 17.07
C VAL A 3 35.17 32.08 16.35
N GLN A 4 34.83 31.63 15.14
CA GLN A 4 33.85 32.26 14.27
C GLN A 4 32.43 31.87 14.75
N SER A 5 31.76 32.78 15.44
CA SER A 5 30.37 32.64 15.88
C SER A 5 29.43 32.75 14.67
N CYS A 6 28.70 31.68 14.38
CA CYS A 6 27.70 31.61 13.33
C CYS A 6 26.34 32.13 13.84
N ASN A 7 25.96 33.32 13.37
CA ASN A 7 24.65 33.94 13.61
C ASN A 7 23.51 33.12 12.96
N VAL A 8 22.67 32.49 13.78
CA VAL A 8 21.47 31.76 13.36
C VAL A 8 20.31 32.74 13.13
N ALA A 9 19.73 32.71 11.93
CA ALA A 9 18.74 33.66 11.43
C ALA A 9 17.39 33.67 12.23
N PRO A 10 16.90 34.85 12.70
CA PRO A 10 15.68 34.96 13.52
C PRO A 10 14.34 34.89 12.76
N ASN A 11 14.33 34.76 11.43
CA ASN A 11 13.13 34.96 10.59
C ASN A 11 12.07 33.83 10.63
N ALA A 12 12.37 32.67 11.20
CA ALA A 12 11.43 31.54 11.19
C ALA A 12 10.25 31.69 12.19
N ARG A 13 10.41 32.47 13.26
CA ARG A 13 9.40 32.60 14.33
C ARG A 13 8.24 33.52 13.92
N GLN A 14 8.50 34.64 13.24
CA GLN A 14 7.46 35.59 12.85
C GLN A 14 6.45 34.98 11.84
N ASN A 15 6.92 34.10 10.95
CA ASN A 15 6.06 33.40 9.98
C ASN A 15 5.10 32.36 10.59
N LYS A 16 5.40 31.80 11.78
CA LYS A 16 4.48 30.88 12.46
C LYS A 16 3.31 31.62 13.12
N LYS A 17 3.55 32.80 13.69
CA LYS A 17 2.52 33.62 14.37
C LYS A 17 1.48 34.14 13.37
N THR A 18 1.91 34.63 12.20
CA THR A 18 1.00 35.07 11.12
C THR A 18 0.14 33.93 10.56
N LYS A 19 0.69 32.72 10.42
CA LYS A 19 -0.05 31.54 9.96
C LYS A 19 -1.13 31.08 10.94
N LYS A 20 -0.88 31.17 12.26
CA LYS A 20 -1.88 30.84 13.31
C LYS A 20 -3.02 31.86 13.30
N ASN A 21 -2.72 33.15 13.22
CA ASN A 21 -3.73 34.21 13.13
C ASN A 21 -4.62 34.09 11.89
N ASN A 22 -4.04 33.79 10.73
CA ASN A 22 -4.83 33.57 9.50
C ASN A 22 -5.73 32.33 9.58
N SER A 23 -5.29 31.27 10.26
CA SER A 23 -6.12 30.09 10.51
C SER A 23 -7.33 30.42 11.39
N GLN A 24 -7.13 31.25 12.42
CA GLN A 24 -8.19 31.68 13.32
C GLN A 24 -9.20 32.61 12.62
N LYS A 25 -8.73 33.62 11.88
CA LYS A 25 -9.57 34.48 11.05
C LYS A 25 -10.42 33.68 10.06
N ARG A 26 -9.84 32.65 9.42
CA ARG A 26 -10.59 31.77 8.51
C ARG A 26 -11.65 30.94 9.22
N ARG A 27 -11.38 30.45 10.43
CA ARG A 27 -12.38 29.72 11.25
C ARG A 27 -13.54 30.63 11.64
N GLU A 28 -13.25 31.87 12.01
CA GLU A 28 -14.26 32.88 12.34
C GLU A 28 -15.10 33.27 11.12
N GLN A 29 -14.45 33.47 9.96
CA GLN A 29 -15.16 33.70 8.69
C GLN A 29 -16.07 32.53 8.32
N VAL A 30 -15.62 31.28 8.47
CA VAL A 30 -16.46 30.08 8.21
C VAL A 30 -17.62 30.01 9.20
N LYS A 31 -17.38 30.28 10.50
CA LYS A 31 -18.46 30.34 11.51
C LYS A 31 -19.48 31.41 11.16
N HIS A 32 -19.03 32.59 10.75
CA HIS A 32 -19.89 33.70 10.37
C HIS A 32 -20.67 33.41 9.08
N ALA A 33 -20.02 32.82 8.07
CA ALA A 33 -20.69 32.34 6.86
C ALA A 33 -21.75 31.28 7.17
N MET A 34 -21.45 30.34 8.09
CA MET A 34 -22.42 29.35 8.57
C MET A 34 -23.59 30.00 9.31
N ARG A 35 -23.35 31.02 10.14
CA ARG A 35 -24.41 31.79 10.81
C ARG A 35 -25.30 32.51 9.80
N ARG A 36 -24.72 33.21 8.84
CA ARG A 36 -25.47 33.87 7.75
C ARG A 36 -26.24 32.87 6.91
N HIS A 37 -25.67 31.70 6.62
CA HIS A 37 -26.38 30.64 5.89
C HIS A 37 -27.55 30.08 6.70
N ARG A 38 -27.38 29.88 8.01
CA ARG A 38 -28.47 29.47 8.92
C ARG A 38 -29.58 30.51 9.02
N GLN A 39 -29.22 31.80 9.08
CA GLN A 39 -30.19 32.91 9.10
C GLN A 39 -30.97 33.05 7.79
N LYS A 40 -30.43 32.56 6.67
CA LYS A 40 -31.09 32.56 5.36
C LYS A 40 -31.99 31.35 5.13
N LEU A 41 -31.88 30.31 5.95
CA LEU A 41 -32.75 29.14 5.87
C LEU A 41 -34.00 29.41 6.72
N SER A 42 -35.18 29.15 6.16
CA SER A 42 -36.40 29.15 6.97
C SER A 42 -36.33 28.03 8.01
N GLU A 43 -37.10 28.15 9.09
CA GLU A 43 -37.17 27.12 10.14
C GLU A 43 -37.61 25.77 9.55
N GLU A 44 -38.51 25.78 8.56
CA GLU A 44 -38.92 24.58 7.83
C GLU A 44 -37.76 23.91 7.07
N GLN A 45 -36.89 24.70 6.43
CA GLN A 45 -35.72 24.17 5.74
C GLN A 45 -34.67 23.61 6.72
N LEU A 46 -34.54 24.21 7.90
CA LEU A 46 -33.70 23.67 8.99
C LEU A 46 -34.26 22.34 9.51
N GLU A 47 -35.57 22.23 9.69
CA GLU A 47 -36.22 21.01 10.16
C GLU A 47 -36.16 19.89 9.11
N GLN A 48 -36.31 20.22 7.82
CA GLN A 48 -36.07 19.26 6.73
C GLN A 48 -34.62 18.76 6.70
N ARG A 49 -33.63 19.61 6.98
CA ARG A 49 -32.23 19.18 7.11
C ARG A 49 -32.04 18.25 8.31
N ARG A 50 -32.59 18.60 9.48
CA ARG A 50 -32.55 17.73 10.67
C ARG A 50 -33.22 16.38 10.38
N LYS A 51 -34.35 16.37 9.66
CA LYS A 51 -35.03 15.14 9.22
C LYS A 51 -34.15 14.29 8.30
N LYS A 52 -33.53 14.89 7.29
CA LYS A 52 -32.58 14.18 6.40
C LYS A 52 -31.37 13.62 7.15
N ASP A 53 -30.83 14.34 8.14
CA ASP A 53 -29.74 13.85 8.98
C ASP A 53 -30.18 12.69 9.89
N ARG A 54 -31.39 12.75 10.48
CA ARG A 54 -32.01 11.65 11.23
C ARG A 54 -32.20 10.41 10.34
N GLU A 55 -32.76 10.58 9.14
CA GLU A 55 -32.94 9.49 8.17
C GLU A 55 -31.61 8.89 7.70
N ARG A 56 -30.58 9.71 7.48
CA ARG A 56 -29.24 9.24 7.12
C ARG A 56 -28.61 8.45 8.26
N TYR A 57 -28.79 8.89 9.50
CA TYR A 57 -28.33 8.17 10.68
C TYR A 57 -29.05 6.81 10.81
N ASN A 58 -30.38 6.79 10.66
CA ASN A 58 -31.17 5.56 10.70
C ASN A 58 -30.75 4.58 9.61
N ARG A 59 -30.59 5.03 8.36
CA ARG A 59 -30.08 4.18 7.26
C ARG A 59 -28.72 3.55 7.58
N LYS A 60 -27.81 4.32 8.19
CA LYS A 60 -26.50 3.77 8.61
C LYS A 60 -26.61 2.80 9.78
N LYS A 61 -27.57 3.01 10.67
CA LYS A 61 -27.88 2.12 11.78
C LYS A 61 -28.45 0.79 11.26
N GLU A 62 -29.43 0.85 10.34
CA GLU A 62 -30.02 -0.30 9.64
C GLU A 62 -28.96 -1.08 8.84
N GLN A 63 -28.01 -0.39 8.21
CA GLN A 63 -26.88 -0.99 7.50
C GLN A 63 -25.80 -1.58 8.44
N GLY A 64 -25.95 -1.49 9.77
CA GLY A 64 -24.96 -1.97 10.73
C GLY A 64 -23.64 -1.18 10.77
N LEU A 65 -23.55 -0.04 10.07
CA LEU A 65 -22.37 0.85 10.06
C LEU A 65 -22.24 1.66 11.35
N ILE A 66 -23.33 1.83 12.10
CA ILE A 66 -23.36 2.48 13.40
C ILE A 66 -24.00 1.52 14.39
N SER A 67 -23.16 0.77 15.10
CA SER A 67 -23.60 -0.13 16.19
C SER A 67 -23.98 0.69 17.42
N ASN A 68 -25.02 0.26 18.14
CA ASN A 68 -25.32 0.81 19.45
C ASN A 68 -24.19 0.41 20.42
N ILE A 69 -23.87 1.26 21.40
CA ILE A 69 -22.83 0.92 22.38
C ILE A 69 -23.19 -0.35 23.16
N ASN A 70 -24.48 -0.54 23.47
CA ASN A 70 -24.96 -1.70 24.23
C ASN A 70 -24.85 -3.02 23.44
N GLU A 71 -24.85 -2.95 22.11
CA GLU A 71 -24.74 -4.12 21.22
C GLU A 71 -23.27 -4.55 21.00
N LEU A 72 -22.31 -3.72 21.39
CA LEU A 72 -20.89 -4.04 21.27
C LEU A 72 -20.45 -5.00 22.37
N ILE A 73 -19.49 -5.87 22.04
CA ILE A 73 -18.80 -6.74 23.01
C ILE A 73 -18.25 -5.87 24.17
N PRO A 74 -18.36 -6.30 25.45
CA PRO A 74 -17.93 -5.49 26.61
C PRO A 74 -16.51 -4.93 26.51
N ARG A 75 -15.60 -5.64 25.85
CA ARG A 75 -14.23 -5.17 25.58
C ARG A 75 -14.21 -3.99 24.61
N ALA A 76 -15.00 -4.03 23.54
CA ALA A 76 -15.14 -2.93 22.59
C ALA A 76 -15.82 -1.70 23.22
N GLN A 77 -16.82 -1.93 24.08
CA GLN A 77 -17.44 -0.87 24.89
C GLN A 77 -16.40 -0.13 25.74
N LYS A 78 -15.56 -0.88 26.47
CA LYS A 78 -14.48 -0.29 27.29
C LYS A 78 -13.52 0.57 26.46
N ILE A 79 -13.14 0.11 25.26
CA ILE A 79 -12.26 0.87 24.35
C ILE A 79 -12.93 2.19 23.92
N ILE A 80 -14.21 2.15 23.52
CA ILE A 80 -14.93 3.36 23.11
C ILE A 80 -15.06 4.35 24.27
N ILE A 81 -15.42 3.86 25.46
CA ILE A 81 -15.52 4.68 26.67
C ILE A 81 -14.16 5.30 27.02
N GLN A 82 -13.07 4.55 26.90
CA GLN A 82 -11.72 5.06 27.13
C GLN A 82 -11.37 6.15 26.11
N GLN A 83 -11.67 5.95 24.82
CA GLN A 83 -11.50 6.98 23.80
C GLN A 83 -12.32 8.24 24.11
N TRP A 84 -13.56 8.09 24.60
CA TRP A 84 -14.40 9.20 25.02
C TRP A 84 -13.86 9.94 26.24
N LYS A 85 -13.18 9.25 27.17
CA LYS A 85 -12.47 9.88 28.29
C LYS A 85 -11.18 10.59 27.85
N GLU A 86 -10.47 10.04 26.87
CA GLU A 86 -9.22 10.63 26.35
C GLU A 86 -9.43 11.90 25.53
N ARG A 87 -10.48 11.96 24.70
CA ARG A 87 -10.77 13.14 23.85
C ARG A 87 -10.88 14.47 24.64
N PRO A 88 -11.67 14.57 25.73
CA PRO A 88 -11.76 15.79 26.52
C PRO A 88 -10.46 16.09 27.27
N LYS A 89 -9.73 15.06 27.74
CA LYS A 89 -8.38 15.24 28.32
C LYS A 89 -7.43 15.88 27.31
N LYS A 90 -7.30 15.28 26.11
CA LYS A 90 -6.49 15.82 24.99
C LYS A 90 -6.90 17.25 24.61
N TYR A 91 -8.20 17.58 24.64
CA TYR A 91 -8.69 18.93 24.38
C TYR A 91 -8.26 19.92 25.47
N ARG A 92 -8.41 19.57 26.75
CA ARG A 92 -8.00 20.40 27.89
C ARG A 92 -6.48 20.63 27.89
N ASP A 93 -5.71 19.58 27.67
CA ASP A 93 -4.24 19.65 27.63
C ASP A 93 -3.77 20.55 26.48
N LYS A 94 -4.37 20.39 25.30
CA LYS A 94 -4.10 21.27 24.15
C LYS A 94 -4.47 22.72 24.44
N LYS A 95 -5.57 22.97 25.16
CA LYS A 95 -5.96 24.33 25.57
C LYS A 95 -4.94 24.93 26.54
N LYS A 96 -4.53 24.18 27.57
CA LYS A 96 -3.49 24.59 28.53
C LYS A 96 -2.16 24.89 27.83
N ALA A 97 -1.71 24.01 26.94
CA ALA A 97 -0.48 24.21 26.17
C ALA A 97 -0.55 25.46 25.28
N MET A 98 -1.71 25.74 24.66
CA MET A 98 -1.88 26.95 23.87
C MET A 98 -1.84 28.23 24.73
N GLU A 99 -2.36 28.18 25.95
CA GLU A 99 -2.33 29.32 26.89
C GLU A 99 -0.93 29.56 27.43
N GLN A 100 -0.19 28.50 27.78
CA GLN A 100 1.22 28.61 28.17
C GLN A 100 2.08 29.23 27.07
N ILE A 101 1.88 28.80 25.82
CA ILE A 101 2.57 29.41 24.66
C ILE A 101 2.21 30.90 24.54
N ARG A 102 0.97 31.27 24.84
CA ARG A 102 0.52 32.67 24.78
C ARG A 102 1.21 33.50 25.86
N GLN A 103 1.20 33.05 27.11
CA GLN A 103 1.88 33.70 28.24
C GLN A 103 3.37 33.87 27.97
N GLN A 104 4.07 32.80 27.58
CA GLN A 104 5.49 32.88 27.19
C GLN A 104 5.76 33.87 26.06
N THR A 105 4.79 34.08 25.15
CA THR A 105 4.93 35.07 24.07
C THR A 105 4.69 36.50 24.58
N GLU A 106 3.82 36.68 25.56
CA GLU A 106 3.55 37.97 26.21
C GLU A 106 4.77 38.38 27.06
N ASP A 107 5.28 37.48 27.91
CA ASP A 107 6.48 37.71 28.74
C ASP A 107 7.73 38.04 27.91
N PHE A 108 7.90 37.38 26.76
CA PHE A 108 9.02 37.66 25.85
C PHE A 108 8.92 39.05 25.19
N VAL A 109 7.71 39.49 24.85
CA VAL A 109 7.50 40.81 24.23
C VAL A 109 7.72 41.92 25.27
N GLU A 110 7.32 41.70 26.51
CA GLU A 110 7.45 42.70 27.58
C GLU A 110 8.92 42.99 27.95
N ASN A 111 9.80 42.00 27.85
CA ASN A 111 11.20 42.14 28.28
C ASN A 111 12.18 42.66 27.19
N ASP A 112 11.87 42.51 25.90
CA ASP A 112 12.83 42.80 24.80
C ASP A 112 12.40 43.95 23.85
N THR A 113 11.28 44.63 24.11
CA THR A 113 10.83 45.72 23.23
C THR A 113 11.46 47.06 23.64
N LEU A 114 12.53 47.45 22.94
CA LEU A 114 13.08 48.81 22.98
C LEU A 114 12.01 49.84 22.53
N PRO A 115 11.96 51.05 23.10
CA PRO A 115 10.97 52.06 22.74
C PRO A 115 11.05 52.43 21.25
N ASP A 116 9.89 52.42 20.59
CA ASP A 116 9.75 52.59 19.15
C ASP A 116 10.35 53.90 18.63
N SER A 117 11.28 53.78 17.68
CA SER A 117 11.76 54.90 16.86
C SER A 117 10.83 55.12 15.66
N PRO A 118 10.49 56.36 15.29
CA PRO A 118 9.56 56.64 14.20
C PRO A 118 10.20 56.29 12.85
N THR A 119 9.73 55.23 12.20
CA THR A 119 10.21 54.82 10.88
C THR A 119 9.11 54.89 9.82
N SER A 120 9.54 55.43 8.69
CA SER A 120 8.73 55.95 7.59
C SER A 120 8.06 54.87 6.74
N SER A 121 6.86 55.22 6.31
CA SER A 121 5.87 54.44 5.57
C SER A 121 6.22 54.30 4.09
N SER A 122 7.01 53.29 3.70
CA SER A 122 7.16 52.95 2.27
C SER A 122 7.62 51.50 2.01
N SER A 123 6.83 50.50 2.39
CA SER A 123 7.16 49.09 2.08
C SER A 123 5.96 48.14 1.89
N ARG A 124 4.74 48.66 1.67
CA ARG A 124 3.55 47.82 1.51
C ARG A 124 3.49 47.02 0.19
N SER A 125 4.12 47.49 -0.90
CA SER A 125 3.98 46.84 -2.22
C SER A 125 4.74 45.51 -2.36
N ARG A 126 5.85 45.33 -1.66
CA ARG A 126 6.69 44.12 -1.74
C ARG A 126 6.12 42.94 -0.93
N ALA A 127 5.41 43.24 0.16
CA ALA A 127 4.78 42.22 1.00
C ALA A 127 3.56 41.57 0.31
N GLU A 128 2.76 42.36 -0.41
CA GLU A 128 1.59 41.86 -1.13
C GLU A 128 1.96 41.01 -2.35
N SER A 129 3.03 41.36 -3.07
CA SER A 129 3.50 40.57 -4.22
C SER A 129 4.05 39.20 -3.78
N GLY A 130 4.80 39.14 -2.67
CA GLY A 130 5.27 37.89 -2.07
C GLY A 130 4.13 36.96 -1.65
N TRP A 131 3.02 37.53 -1.16
CA TRP A 131 1.83 36.75 -0.79
C TRP A 131 1.16 36.07 -1.98
N LYS A 132 0.97 36.78 -3.10
CA LYS A 132 0.38 36.22 -4.33
C LYS A 132 1.23 35.08 -4.90
N ILE A 133 2.55 35.22 -4.89
CA ILE A 133 3.49 34.17 -5.33
C ILE A 133 3.44 32.97 -4.39
N GLY A 134 3.45 33.20 -3.07
CA GLY A 134 3.34 32.15 -2.06
C GLY A 134 2.03 31.37 -2.17
N GLU A 135 0.92 32.05 -2.50
CA GLU A 135 -0.37 31.38 -2.69
C GLU A 135 -0.42 30.53 -3.97
N LYS A 136 0.16 31.02 -5.08
CA LYS A 136 0.34 30.22 -6.31
C LYS A 136 1.18 28.97 -6.04
N ASN A 137 2.33 29.11 -5.38
CA ASN A 137 3.21 27.99 -5.04
C ASN A 137 2.52 26.98 -4.12
N LYS A 138 1.74 27.45 -3.15
CA LYS A 138 0.94 26.59 -2.27
C LYS A 138 -0.16 25.83 -3.01
N ARG A 139 -0.81 26.44 -3.99
CA ARG A 139 -1.81 25.75 -4.84
C ARG A 139 -1.13 24.69 -5.71
N ARG A 140 0.01 25.03 -6.33
CA ARG A 140 0.83 24.09 -7.12
C ARG A 140 1.24 22.87 -6.30
N LEU A 141 1.86 23.09 -5.14
CA LEU A 141 2.30 22.02 -4.23
C LEU A 141 1.14 21.16 -3.72
N LYS A 142 -0.05 21.72 -3.51
CA LYS A 142 -1.23 20.93 -3.13
C LYS A 142 -1.67 20.00 -4.26
N LEU A 143 -1.71 20.50 -5.48
CA LEU A 143 -2.08 19.71 -6.65
C LEU A 143 -1.07 18.58 -6.88
N GLU A 144 0.21 18.90 -6.77
CA GLU A 144 1.31 17.94 -6.84
C GLU A 144 1.24 16.89 -5.73
N ASN A 145 0.93 17.28 -4.49
CA ASN A 145 0.72 16.32 -3.39
C ASN A 145 -0.51 15.42 -3.61
N VAL A 146 -1.57 15.92 -4.23
CA VAL A 146 -2.74 15.11 -4.59
C VAL A 146 -2.35 14.09 -5.67
N LEU A 147 -1.64 14.53 -6.71
CA LEU A 147 -1.14 13.65 -7.78
C LEU A 147 -0.17 12.60 -7.24
N LEU A 148 0.76 12.98 -6.35
CA LEU A 148 1.72 12.05 -5.73
C LEU A 148 0.99 11.02 -4.86
N ARG A 149 -0.02 11.42 -4.09
CA ARG A 149 -0.85 10.48 -3.31
C ARG A 149 -1.62 9.51 -4.20
N GLU A 150 -2.17 9.98 -5.31
CA GLU A 150 -2.87 9.11 -6.26
C GLU A 150 -1.90 8.16 -6.97
N LYS A 151 -0.72 8.66 -7.36
CA LYS A 151 0.35 7.84 -7.93
C LYS A 151 0.83 6.77 -6.95
N LEU A 152 1.01 7.12 -5.67
CA LEU A 152 1.32 6.18 -4.60
C LEU A 152 0.21 5.15 -4.42
N ARG A 153 -1.05 5.57 -4.42
CA ARG A 153 -2.21 4.66 -4.34
C ARG A 153 -2.25 3.67 -5.50
N ILE A 154 -2.03 4.14 -6.73
CA ILE A 154 -1.96 3.29 -7.92
C ILE A 154 -0.77 2.33 -7.83
N MET A 155 0.40 2.81 -7.39
CA MET A 155 1.57 1.95 -7.17
C MET A 155 1.31 0.92 -6.07
N GLU A 156 0.64 1.29 -4.97
CA GLU A 156 0.28 0.41 -3.87
C GLU A 156 -0.72 -0.65 -4.31
N ILE A 157 -1.74 -0.30 -5.09
CA ILE A 157 -2.66 -1.27 -5.72
C ILE A 157 -1.89 -2.19 -6.68
N ARG A 158 -0.97 -1.63 -7.48
CA ARG A 158 -0.12 -2.42 -8.36
C ARG A 158 0.80 -3.35 -7.59
N LEU A 159 1.36 -2.94 -6.45
CA LEU A 159 2.23 -3.79 -5.61
C LEU A 159 1.41 -4.82 -4.83
N LYS A 160 0.20 -4.48 -4.40
CA LYS A 160 -0.68 -5.40 -3.67
C LYS A 160 -1.30 -6.45 -4.58
N ASN A 161 -1.55 -6.09 -5.84
CA ASN A 161 -1.99 -7.01 -6.90
C ASN A 161 -0.83 -7.62 -7.69
N LYS A 162 0.42 -7.19 -7.42
CA LYS A 162 1.65 -7.84 -7.84
C LYS A 162 2.33 -8.36 -6.58
N GLY A 163 1.83 -9.47 -6.03
CA GLY A 163 2.75 -10.34 -5.29
C GLY A 163 4.01 -10.50 -6.16
N SER A 164 5.20 -10.31 -5.60
CA SER A 164 6.44 -10.43 -6.38
C SER A 164 6.63 -11.90 -6.75
N PRO A 165 6.64 -12.23 -8.05
CA PRO A 165 7.67 -13.15 -8.54
C PRO A 165 8.33 -12.51 -9.77
N ASP A 166 9.49 -11.89 -9.58
CA ASP A 166 10.60 -11.66 -10.53
C ASP A 166 10.30 -11.62 -12.05
N GLY A 167 9.19 -11.00 -12.46
CA GLY A 167 8.73 -10.99 -13.86
C GLY A 167 8.29 -12.36 -14.42
N ILE A 168 8.60 -13.47 -13.76
CA ILE A 168 8.34 -14.85 -14.24
C ILE A 168 6.84 -15.08 -14.42
N GLY A 169 6.01 -14.72 -13.44
CA GLY A 169 4.56 -14.88 -13.55
C GLY A 169 3.96 -14.07 -14.70
N ALA A 170 4.48 -12.86 -14.95
CA ALA A 170 4.05 -12.03 -16.08
C ALA A 170 4.52 -12.59 -17.43
N THR A 171 5.68 -13.25 -17.48
CA THR A 171 6.18 -13.94 -18.67
C THR A 171 5.33 -15.17 -18.97
N ILE A 172 5.07 -16.03 -17.99
CA ILE A 172 4.19 -17.20 -18.13
C ILE A 172 2.80 -16.80 -18.64
N LYS A 173 2.18 -15.80 -18.01
CA LYS A 173 0.85 -15.32 -18.41
C LYS A 173 0.85 -14.80 -19.85
N ARG A 174 1.81 -13.94 -20.22
CA ARG A 174 1.87 -13.37 -21.58
C ARG A 174 2.09 -14.46 -22.63
N THR A 175 2.91 -15.46 -22.33
CA THR A 175 3.15 -16.58 -23.23
C THR A 175 1.90 -17.44 -23.42
N ALA A 176 1.14 -17.70 -22.34
CA ALA A 176 -0.13 -18.39 -22.43
C ALA A 176 -1.16 -17.59 -23.25
N ASP A 177 -1.35 -16.31 -22.92
CA ASP A 177 -2.27 -15.41 -23.64
C ASP A 177 -1.91 -15.33 -25.14
N GLN A 178 -0.61 -15.25 -25.47
CA GLN A 178 -0.14 -15.20 -26.85
C GLN A 178 -0.39 -16.51 -27.60
N SER A 179 -0.34 -17.65 -26.91
CA SER A 179 -0.64 -18.95 -27.51
C SER A 179 -2.13 -19.05 -27.84
N VAL A 180 -3.00 -18.63 -26.92
CA VAL A 180 -4.45 -18.58 -27.15
C VAL A 180 -4.80 -17.59 -28.27
N ALA A 181 -4.19 -16.40 -28.28
CA ALA A 181 -4.42 -15.40 -29.33
C ALA A 181 -4.01 -15.86 -30.74
N ARG A 182 -3.12 -16.85 -30.85
CA ARG A 182 -2.73 -17.49 -32.12
C ARG A 182 -3.69 -18.61 -32.55
N GLY A 183 -4.77 -18.84 -31.80
CA GLY A 183 -5.76 -19.88 -32.09
C GLY A 183 -5.40 -21.26 -31.55
N TYR A 184 -4.39 -21.36 -30.67
CA TYR A 184 -4.18 -22.61 -29.93
C TYR A 184 -5.20 -22.72 -28.80
N ASP A 185 -6.05 -23.73 -28.87
CA ASP A 185 -6.95 -24.05 -27.77
C ASP A 185 -6.20 -24.80 -26.66
N VAL A 186 -6.46 -24.42 -25.41
CA VAL A 186 -5.83 -25.00 -24.22
C VAL A 186 -6.93 -25.52 -23.31
N ALA A 187 -7.37 -26.75 -23.57
CA ALA A 187 -8.55 -27.32 -22.92
C ALA A 187 -8.24 -27.94 -21.55
N ASN A 188 -6.97 -28.26 -21.27
CA ASN A 188 -6.57 -28.89 -20.01
C ASN A 188 -5.23 -28.35 -19.47
N PHE A 189 -4.97 -28.62 -18.19
CA PHE A 189 -3.77 -28.16 -17.49
C PHE A 189 -2.47 -28.71 -18.10
N GLN A 190 -2.47 -29.98 -18.53
CA GLN A 190 -1.28 -30.61 -19.13
C GLN A 190 -0.88 -29.95 -20.46
N GLN A 191 -1.86 -29.60 -21.29
CA GLN A 191 -1.65 -28.83 -22.52
C GLN A 191 -1.09 -27.43 -22.23
N LEU A 192 -1.58 -26.77 -21.16
CA LEU A 192 -1.03 -25.49 -20.73
C LEU A 192 0.45 -25.62 -20.34
N VAL A 193 0.80 -26.61 -19.52
CA VAL A 193 2.18 -26.86 -19.07
C VAL A 193 3.09 -27.17 -20.26
N GLN A 194 2.69 -28.06 -21.16
CA GLN A 194 3.45 -28.38 -22.38
C GLN A 194 3.66 -27.14 -23.27
N CYS A 195 2.61 -26.33 -23.44
CA CYS A 195 2.69 -25.08 -24.20
C CYS A 195 3.68 -24.10 -23.57
N LEU A 196 3.66 -23.96 -22.25
CA LEU A 196 4.58 -23.08 -21.54
C LEU A 196 6.02 -23.59 -21.59
N ILE A 197 6.28 -24.89 -21.40
CA ILE A 197 7.62 -25.48 -21.49
C ILE A 197 8.21 -25.24 -22.89
N LYS A 198 7.40 -25.44 -23.94
CA LYS A 198 7.83 -25.23 -25.33
C LYS A 198 8.20 -23.77 -25.62
N ASN A 199 7.47 -22.83 -25.04
CA ASN A 199 7.58 -21.40 -25.36
C ASN A 199 8.41 -20.58 -24.35
N CYS A 200 8.69 -21.09 -23.15
CA CYS A 200 9.43 -20.42 -22.08
C CYS A 200 10.75 -21.15 -21.74
N LYS A 201 11.72 -21.16 -22.67
CA LYS A 201 12.99 -21.91 -22.53
C LYS A 201 13.86 -21.53 -21.33
N GLY A 202 13.66 -20.35 -20.73
CA GLY A 202 14.42 -19.86 -19.58
C GLY A 202 13.73 -20.11 -18.22
N VAL A 203 12.58 -20.77 -18.19
CA VAL A 203 11.81 -21.01 -16.97
C VAL A 203 11.52 -22.51 -16.87
N GLN A 204 11.99 -23.13 -15.78
CA GLN A 204 11.64 -24.51 -15.47
C GLN A 204 10.25 -24.54 -14.86
N ILE A 205 9.33 -25.29 -15.47
CA ILE A 205 7.95 -25.44 -15.02
C ILE A 205 7.78 -26.88 -14.56
N LEU A 206 7.51 -27.05 -13.27
CA LEU A 206 7.26 -28.34 -12.66
C LEU A 206 5.77 -28.43 -12.34
N PRO A 207 5.00 -29.32 -13.00
CA PRO A 207 3.64 -29.59 -12.58
C PRO A 207 3.67 -30.22 -11.18
N VAL A 208 2.72 -29.85 -10.34
CA VAL A 208 2.57 -30.40 -8.99
C VAL A 208 1.21 -31.06 -8.96
N ASP A 209 1.19 -32.38 -8.84
CA ASP A 209 -0.04 -33.16 -8.71
C ASP A 209 -0.43 -33.29 -7.23
N ASP A 210 -1.68 -33.70 -6.97
CA ASP A 210 -2.20 -33.84 -5.60
C ASP A 210 -1.37 -34.83 -4.76
N ASP A 211 -0.83 -35.88 -5.38
CA ASP A 211 0.08 -36.83 -4.72
C ASP A 211 1.41 -36.16 -4.31
N ASN A 212 1.91 -35.22 -5.12
CA ASN A 212 3.08 -34.43 -4.76
C ASN A 212 2.76 -33.50 -3.59
N VAL A 213 1.56 -32.90 -3.56
CA VAL A 213 1.12 -32.06 -2.43
C VAL A 213 1.06 -32.89 -1.16
N ALA A 214 0.44 -34.07 -1.18
CA ALA A 214 0.38 -34.97 -0.03
C ALA A 214 1.78 -35.41 0.43
N THR A 215 2.68 -35.70 -0.51
CA THR A 215 4.09 -36.02 -0.21
C THR A 215 4.79 -34.84 0.45
N ILE A 216 4.61 -33.62 -0.09
CA ILE A 216 5.18 -32.39 0.47
C ILE A 216 4.60 -32.12 1.85
N GLU A 217 3.29 -32.25 2.04
CA GLU A 217 2.64 -32.08 3.34
C GLU A 217 3.13 -33.11 4.36
N HIS A 218 3.34 -34.36 3.95
CA HIS A 218 3.91 -35.40 4.81
C HIS A 218 5.36 -35.08 5.18
N LEU A 219 6.18 -34.65 4.22
CA LEU A 219 7.55 -34.19 4.47
C LEU A 219 7.58 -32.96 5.39
N LEU A 220 6.67 -32.01 5.18
CA LEU A 220 6.51 -30.80 6.00
C LEU A 220 5.93 -31.10 7.39
N SER A 221 5.13 -32.15 7.55
CA SER A 221 4.60 -32.57 8.84
C SER A 221 5.65 -33.31 9.65
N ARG A 222 6.53 -34.06 8.97
CA ARG A 222 7.67 -34.76 9.58
C ARG A 222 8.80 -33.81 9.94
N SER A 223 9.10 -32.83 9.09
CA SER A 223 9.94 -31.71 9.49
C SER A 223 9.09 -30.81 10.38
N LEU A 224 9.21 -30.92 11.71
CA LEU A 224 8.78 -29.84 12.61
C LEU A 224 9.62 -28.61 12.26
N ALA A 225 9.25 -27.92 11.17
CA ALA A 225 9.91 -26.73 10.68
C ALA A 225 9.72 -25.72 11.80
N GLN A 226 10.73 -25.62 12.66
CA GLN A 226 10.62 -24.87 13.88
C GLN A 226 10.50 -23.41 13.48
N THR A 227 9.27 -22.94 13.36
CA THR A 227 9.01 -21.59 12.92
C THR A 227 9.58 -20.66 13.97
N PHE A 228 10.58 -19.87 13.59
CA PHE A 228 11.15 -18.89 14.49
C PHE A 228 10.11 -17.79 14.75
N LYS A 229 9.55 -17.77 15.97
CA LYS A 229 8.53 -16.78 16.35
C LYS A 229 9.09 -15.37 16.16
N GLY A 230 8.36 -14.55 15.40
CA GLY A 230 8.77 -13.18 15.12
C GLY A 230 9.59 -13.01 13.83
N THR A 231 9.55 -13.95 12.89
CA THR A 231 10.22 -13.83 11.57
C THR A 231 9.93 -12.50 10.87
N PHE A 232 8.68 -12.03 10.92
CA PHE A 232 8.26 -10.74 10.34
C PHE A 232 8.82 -9.50 11.06
N THR A 233 9.39 -9.67 12.25
CA THR A 233 9.99 -8.57 13.02
C THR A 233 11.51 -8.51 12.84
N ILE A 234 12.11 -9.47 12.14
CA ILE A 234 13.55 -9.51 11.89
C ILE A 234 13.93 -8.44 10.88
N HIS A 235 14.86 -7.58 11.26
CA HIS A 235 15.45 -6.56 10.39
C HIS A 235 16.91 -6.87 10.05
N GLN A 236 17.61 -7.57 10.95
CA GLN A 236 19.00 -7.97 10.76
C GLN A 236 19.18 -9.40 11.26
N VAL A 237 19.93 -10.21 10.50
CA VAL A 237 20.43 -11.52 10.93
C VAL A 237 21.94 -11.43 11.01
N ALA A 238 22.51 -11.81 12.15
CA ALA A 238 23.95 -11.89 12.36
C ALA A 238 24.38 -13.36 12.44
N TRP A 239 25.51 -13.68 11.79
CA TRP A 239 26.10 -15.01 11.76
C TRP A 239 27.55 -14.95 12.24
N ASN A 240 28.04 -16.04 12.80
CA ASN A 240 29.40 -16.17 13.31
C ASN A 240 30.05 -17.46 12.81
N LYS A 241 31.29 -17.36 12.32
CA LYS A 241 32.08 -18.51 11.88
C LYS A 241 32.38 -19.51 13.00
N ASN A 242 32.48 -19.05 14.25
CA ASN A 242 32.77 -19.92 15.40
C ASN A 242 31.55 -20.75 15.85
N SER A 243 30.36 -20.41 15.37
CA SER A 243 29.10 -21.11 15.69
C SER A 243 28.25 -21.18 14.42
N PRO A 244 28.67 -21.98 13.42
CA PRO A 244 28.07 -21.97 12.09
C PRO A 244 26.58 -22.35 12.10
N GLY A 245 26.16 -23.15 13.09
CA GLY A 245 24.77 -23.56 13.31
C GLY A 245 23.85 -22.53 13.96
N LEU A 246 24.34 -21.35 14.36
CA LEU A 246 23.53 -20.37 15.11
C LEU A 246 23.44 -19.04 14.34
N LEU A 247 22.21 -18.62 14.07
CA LEU A 247 21.89 -17.31 13.51
C LEU A 247 21.21 -16.45 14.59
N ASN A 248 21.70 -15.23 14.80
CA ASN A 248 21.09 -14.29 15.75
C ASN A 248 20.15 -13.34 15.01
N ALA A 249 18.86 -13.39 15.34
CA ALA A 249 17.84 -12.55 14.77
C ALA A 249 17.62 -11.28 15.61
N ARG A 250 17.67 -10.11 14.96
CA ARG A 250 17.55 -8.79 15.58
C ARG A 250 16.42 -7.97 14.97
N LYS A 251 15.73 -7.22 15.83
CA LYS A 251 14.59 -6.36 15.45
C LYS A 251 15.02 -5.08 14.72
N LEU A 252 16.23 -4.60 15.00
CA LEU A 252 16.84 -3.43 14.36
C LEU A 252 18.34 -3.69 14.22
N SER A 253 18.96 -2.96 13.30
CA SER A 253 20.40 -3.00 13.10
C SER A 253 21.11 -2.38 14.30
N CYS A 254 22.03 -3.12 14.94
CA CYS A 254 22.85 -2.61 16.03
C CYS A 254 24.30 -2.44 15.56
N THR A 255 24.87 -1.24 15.75
CA THR A 255 26.27 -0.94 15.46
C THR A 255 27.17 -1.02 16.68
N GLU A 256 26.60 -1.05 17.88
CA GLU A 256 27.35 -1.11 19.14
C GLU A 256 27.74 -2.54 19.53
N CYS A 257 26.88 -3.52 19.23
CA CYS A 257 27.15 -4.93 19.52
C CYS A 257 27.89 -5.59 18.37
N HIS A 258 28.95 -6.34 18.67
CA HIS A 258 29.64 -7.14 17.66
C HIS A 258 28.72 -8.23 17.06
N PRO A 259 28.94 -8.61 15.78
CA PRO A 259 28.15 -9.65 15.11
C PRO A 259 28.17 -11.00 15.84
N HIS A 260 29.28 -11.29 16.53
CA HIS A 260 29.54 -12.53 17.24
C HIS A 260 28.88 -12.62 18.63
N GLN A 261 28.29 -11.52 19.13
CA GLN A 261 27.69 -11.44 20.46
C GLN A 261 26.16 -11.30 20.37
N ILE A 262 25.49 -11.78 21.42
CA ILE A 262 24.05 -11.59 21.58
C ILE A 262 23.78 -10.11 21.86
N CYS A 263 22.98 -9.48 20.99
CA CYS A 263 22.72 -8.04 21.04
C CYS A 263 21.66 -7.72 22.10
N ARG A 264 22.07 -7.11 23.21
CA ARG A 264 21.13 -6.74 24.31
C ARG A 264 20.12 -5.65 23.93
N HIS A 265 20.34 -4.91 22.84
CA HIS A 265 19.50 -3.77 22.46
C HIS A 265 18.25 -4.19 21.67
N TYR A 266 18.40 -5.15 20.75
CA TYR A 266 17.38 -5.47 19.76
C TYR A 266 17.23 -6.98 19.50
N GLU A 267 17.59 -7.83 20.47
CA GLU A 267 17.43 -9.29 20.35
C GLU A 267 15.96 -9.70 20.15
N ILE A 268 15.76 -10.61 19.21
CA ILE A 268 14.51 -11.37 19.05
C ILE A 268 14.72 -12.80 19.54
N GLY A 269 15.86 -13.40 19.18
CA GLY A 269 16.24 -14.75 19.58
C GLY A 269 17.29 -15.37 18.64
N ILE A 270 17.59 -16.63 18.88
CA ILE A 270 18.59 -17.41 18.13
C ILE A 270 17.88 -18.49 17.31
N ILE A 271 18.26 -18.63 16.04
CA ILE A 271 17.80 -19.67 15.13
C ILE A 271 18.92 -20.71 15.04
N ASN A 272 18.62 -21.95 15.46
CA ASN A 272 19.56 -23.07 15.33
C ASN A 272 19.32 -23.78 14.00
N THR A 273 20.29 -23.72 13.09
CA THR A 273 20.23 -24.38 11.77
C THR A 273 20.73 -25.82 11.81
N GLU A 274 21.49 -26.23 12.82
CA GLU A 274 21.92 -27.63 12.99
C GLU A 274 20.75 -28.52 13.41
N ALA A 275 19.90 -28.04 14.33
CA ALA A 275 18.66 -28.74 14.69
C ALA A 275 17.72 -28.96 13.49
N ILE A 276 17.83 -28.13 12.44
CA ILE A 276 17.07 -28.31 11.19
C ILE A 276 17.69 -29.44 10.37
N ARG A 277 19.02 -29.56 10.31
CA ARG A 277 19.71 -30.59 9.53
C ARG A 277 19.51 -32.00 10.09
N ASP A 278 19.58 -32.14 11.41
CA ASP A 278 19.46 -33.45 12.07
C ASP A 278 18.05 -34.06 11.90
N SER A 279 17.03 -33.24 11.58
CA SER A 279 15.68 -33.73 11.27
C SER A 279 15.53 -34.42 9.91
N PHE A 280 16.55 -34.34 9.04
CA PHE A 280 16.52 -34.89 7.68
C PHE A 280 17.35 -36.16 7.47
N ASP A 281 18.19 -36.57 8.43
CA ASP A 281 19.24 -37.59 8.19
C ASP A 281 18.95 -38.99 8.78
N GLU A 282 17.73 -39.26 9.24
CA GLU A 282 17.32 -40.60 9.66
C GLU A 282 16.75 -41.40 8.46
N GLY A 283 17.65 -41.86 7.58
CA GLY A 283 17.59 -43.24 7.06
C GLY A 283 16.68 -43.62 5.89
N GLU A 284 16.06 -42.70 5.15
CA GLU A 284 15.35 -43.09 3.91
C GLU A 284 16.24 -42.97 2.67
N VAL A 285 16.83 -44.12 2.30
CA VAL A 285 17.39 -44.36 0.97
C VAL A 285 16.25 -44.17 -0.04
N PHE A 286 16.18 -42.98 -0.65
CA PHE A 286 15.29 -42.74 -1.78
C PHE A 286 15.54 -43.82 -2.83
N PRO A 287 14.53 -44.61 -3.24
CA PRO A 287 14.70 -45.53 -4.35
C PRO A 287 15.10 -44.66 -5.54
N SER A 288 16.29 -44.92 -6.06
CA SER A 288 16.83 -44.21 -7.21
C SER A 288 15.84 -44.40 -8.35
N SER A 289 15.00 -43.39 -8.58
CA SER A 289 14.14 -43.33 -9.75
C SER A 289 15.07 -43.37 -10.95
N SER A 290 15.11 -44.53 -11.61
CA SER A 290 15.81 -44.77 -12.86
C SER A 290 15.16 -43.92 -13.95
N HIS A 291 15.48 -42.63 -13.97
CA HIS A 291 15.34 -41.81 -15.15
C HIS A 291 16.34 -42.36 -16.17
N SER A 292 15.82 -43.08 -17.17
CA SER A 292 16.55 -43.45 -18.37
C SER A 292 16.95 -42.19 -19.11
N ASP A 293 18.21 -41.78 -18.92
CA ASP A 293 18.88 -40.82 -19.79
C ASP A 293 18.90 -41.39 -21.22
N HIS A 294 18.03 -40.88 -22.08
CA HIS A 294 18.23 -40.95 -23.52
C HIS A 294 19.40 -40.03 -23.86
N THR A 295 20.61 -40.59 -23.85
CA THR A 295 21.79 -39.99 -24.45
C THR A 295 21.59 -39.96 -25.97
N LEU A 296 21.29 -38.78 -26.50
CA LEU A 296 21.45 -38.50 -27.92
C LEU A 296 22.95 -38.48 -28.24
N ASP A 297 23.34 -39.47 -29.03
CA ASP A 297 24.63 -39.64 -29.68
C ASP A 297 24.97 -38.38 -30.50
N THR A 298 26.03 -37.68 -30.11
CA THR A 298 26.72 -36.73 -30.99
C THR A 298 28.19 -37.12 -31.05
N SER A 299 28.44 -38.12 -31.86
CA SER A 299 29.73 -38.39 -32.49
C SER A 299 30.02 -37.28 -33.51
N ASP A 300 30.90 -36.33 -33.15
CA ASP A 300 31.84 -35.68 -34.06
C ASP A 300 32.67 -34.60 -33.34
N LYS A 301 33.88 -34.98 -32.91
CA LYS A 301 34.95 -34.02 -32.58
C LYS A 301 36.14 -34.30 -33.48
N LYS A 302 36.12 -33.68 -34.67
CA LYS A 302 37.33 -33.44 -35.45
C LYS A 302 38.10 -32.27 -34.84
N THR A 303 39.34 -32.58 -34.49
CA THR A 303 40.51 -31.70 -34.40
C THR A 303 40.47 -30.50 -35.33
N TYR A 304 40.89 -29.30 -34.88
CA TYR A 304 41.88 -28.48 -35.60
C TYR A 304 42.55 -27.43 -34.69
N LYS A 305 43.87 -27.38 -34.80
CA LYS A 305 44.80 -26.39 -34.21
C LYS A 305 44.75 -25.06 -34.99
N LYS A 306 44.81 -23.96 -34.23
CA LYS A 306 45.72 -22.80 -34.36
C LYS A 306 46.21 -22.39 -35.77
N ALA A 307 45.82 -21.19 -36.23
CA ALA A 307 46.66 -20.27 -37.03
C ALA A 307 46.07 -18.84 -37.03
N ARG A 308 46.87 -17.89 -37.49
CA ARG A 308 46.93 -16.46 -37.14
C ARG A 308 46.84 -15.63 -38.43
N ALA A 309 46.32 -14.41 -38.31
CA ALA A 309 46.59 -13.20 -39.11
C ALA A 309 46.01 -13.00 -40.54
N SER A 310 45.72 -11.71 -40.76
CA SER A 310 45.75 -10.85 -41.97
C SER A 310 44.63 -10.89 -43.03
N GLU A 311 44.02 -9.69 -43.15
CA GLU A 311 43.84 -8.85 -44.35
C GLU A 311 42.60 -8.98 -45.27
N SER A 312 41.89 -7.84 -45.30
CA SER A 312 41.30 -7.11 -46.45
C SER A 312 40.45 -7.84 -47.49
N SER A 313 39.17 -7.46 -47.57
CA SER A 313 38.60 -6.73 -48.73
C SER A 313 37.10 -6.48 -48.52
N SER A 314 36.69 -5.22 -48.69
CA SER A 314 35.31 -4.79 -48.98
C SER A 314 35.09 -4.83 -50.51
N PRO A 315 33.92 -4.49 -51.13
CA PRO A 315 32.66 -3.93 -50.60
C PRO A 315 31.40 -4.55 -51.31
N PRO A 316 30.31 -3.81 -51.63
CA PRO A 316 29.15 -3.49 -50.80
C PRO A 316 27.83 -4.00 -51.41
N CYS A 317 26.70 -4.01 -50.68
CA CYS A 317 25.36 -3.86 -51.29
C CYS A 317 24.27 -3.49 -50.27
N THR A 318 23.79 -2.26 -50.44
CA THR A 318 22.37 -1.82 -50.41
C THR A 318 21.52 -2.02 -49.16
N GLU A 319 21.52 -0.97 -48.33
CA GLU A 319 20.40 -0.03 -48.16
C GLU A 319 18.98 -0.53 -48.57
N SER A 320 18.12 -0.74 -47.58
CA SER A 320 16.68 -0.50 -47.74
C SER A 320 16.11 0.10 -46.46
N LEU A 321 16.08 1.43 -46.48
CA LEU A 321 15.42 2.35 -45.59
C LEU A 321 13.89 2.17 -45.70
N ILE A 322 13.24 1.53 -44.72
CA ILE A 322 11.77 1.60 -44.61
C ILE A 322 11.43 2.80 -43.72
N ARG A 323 11.16 3.93 -44.39
CA ARG A 323 10.37 5.04 -43.85
C ARG A 323 8.93 4.56 -43.67
N PHE A 324 8.34 4.80 -42.51
CA PHE A 324 6.89 4.92 -42.39
C PHE A 324 6.58 6.38 -42.03
N ASP A 325 6.07 7.10 -43.02
CA ASP A 325 5.53 8.43 -42.86
C ASP A 325 4.20 8.39 -42.12
N ASN A 326 4.09 9.31 -41.15
CA ASN A 326 2.82 9.79 -40.62
C ASN A 326 2.06 10.56 -41.71
N SER A 327 0.80 10.24 -41.95
CA SER A 327 -0.25 11.25 -42.16
C SER A 327 -1.64 10.63 -42.35
N HIS A 328 -2.64 11.45 -42.00
CA HIS A 328 -4.09 11.27 -42.15
C HIS A 328 -4.81 10.40 -41.11
N SER A 329 -6.01 10.73 -40.64
CA SER A 329 -6.81 11.98 -40.65
C SER A 329 -8.04 11.67 -39.79
N VAL A 330 -8.43 12.62 -38.95
CA VAL A 330 -9.82 13.08 -38.74
C VAL A 330 -10.95 12.04 -38.66
N ARG A 331 -11.53 11.98 -37.45
CA ARG A 331 -12.97 11.85 -37.10
C ARG A 331 -13.81 10.82 -37.88
N ARG A 332 -14.28 9.81 -37.16
CA ARG A 332 -15.70 9.43 -37.20
C ARG A 332 -16.22 9.10 -35.80
N ILE A 333 -17.14 9.95 -35.37
CA ILE A 333 -18.08 9.72 -34.30
C ILE A 333 -19.04 8.64 -34.81
N LEU A 334 -19.13 7.50 -34.12
CA LEU A 334 -20.30 6.64 -34.20
C LEU A 334 -20.88 6.52 -32.79
N GLN A 335 -22.12 6.97 -32.71
CA GLN A 335 -23.00 6.88 -31.55
C GLN A 335 -23.24 5.40 -31.22
N GLU A 336 -22.93 4.98 -30.00
CA GLU A 336 -23.55 3.80 -29.42
C GLU A 336 -24.90 4.20 -28.80
N PRO A 337 -26.00 3.45 -29.06
CA PRO A 337 -27.27 3.72 -28.42
C PRO A 337 -27.29 3.18 -26.98
N ASN A 338 -27.77 4.06 -26.11
CA ASN A 338 -28.02 3.92 -24.68
C ASN A 338 -29.14 2.88 -24.43
N PRO A 339 -28.93 1.75 -23.74
CA PRO A 339 -30.02 0.86 -23.36
C PRO A 339 -30.51 1.24 -21.95
N PHE A 340 -31.26 2.33 -21.88
CA PHE A 340 -32.03 2.67 -20.68
C PHE A 340 -33.38 3.24 -21.11
N LEU A 341 -34.45 2.71 -20.52
CA LEU A 341 -35.89 2.98 -20.73
C LEU A 341 -36.55 2.00 -21.72
N MET A 342 -37.23 1.00 -21.18
CA MET A 342 -38.58 0.53 -21.56
C MET A 342 -38.90 -0.70 -20.71
N ALA A 343 -39.58 -0.52 -19.57
CA ALA A 343 -40.42 -1.53 -18.94
C ALA A 343 -41.24 -0.86 -17.82
N SER A 344 -42.32 -0.22 -18.21
CA SER A 344 -43.43 0.13 -17.32
C SER A 344 -44.51 -0.95 -17.44
N SER A 345 -44.87 -1.51 -16.29
CA SER A 345 -46.22 -1.89 -15.85
C SER A 345 -47.14 -2.73 -16.76
N SER A 346 -47.50 -3.93 -16.28
CA SER A 346 -48.89 -4.40 -16.01
C SER A 346 -48.85 -5.87 -15.52
N ILE A 347 -49.09 -6.13 -14.23
CA ILE A 347 -50.36 -6.64 -13.63
C ILE A 347 -50.70 -8.10 -13.98
N LEU A 348 -50.59 -8.99 -12.98
CA LEU A 348 -51.58 -10.01 -12.55
C LEU A 348 -51.02 -10.68 -11.27
N LYS A 349 -51.58 -10.37 -10.10
CA LYS A 349 -52.41 -11.28 -9.28
C LYS A 349 -51.91 -12.73 -9.32
N GLU A 350 -51.44 -13.24 -8.17
CA GLU A 350 -52.06 -14.41 -7.52
C GLU A 350 -51.49 -14.71 -6.12
N ARG A 351 -52.45 -14.97 -5.22
CA ARG A 351 -52.47 -15.99 -4.14
C ARG A 351 -51.53 -15.85 -2.94
N LYS A 352 -52.16 -15.35 -1.88
CA LYS A 352 -51.97 -15.73 -0.47
C LYS A 352 -51.77 -17.25 -0.34
N CYS A 353 -50.70 -17.67 0.34
CA CYS A 353 -50.65 -18.97 1.00
C CYS A 353 -50.39 -18.70 2.48
N SER A 354 -51.45 -18.85 3.26
CA SER A 354 -51.45 -18.90 4.72
C SER A 354 -50.96 -20.29 5.15
N THR A 355 -49.74 -20.39 5.66
CA THR A 355 -49.34 -21.53 6.48
C THR A 355 -49.64 -21.19 7.94
N LEU A 356 -50.80 -21.69 8.37
CA LEU A 356 -51.07 -22.11 9.74
C LEU A 356 -49.95 -23.07 10.17
N PHE A 357 -49.27 -22.75 11.26
CA PHE A 357 -48.61 -23.76 12.07
C PHE A 357 -49.42 -23.81 13.36
N ASP A 358 -50.13 -24.94 13.52
CA ASP A 358 -50.89 -25.28 14.70
C ASP A 358 -49.94 -25.48 15.89
N ASP A 359 -50.30 -24.84 16.99
CA ASP A 359 -49.90 -25.20 18.33
C ASP A 359 -50.56 -26.55 18.67
N SER A 360 -49.78 -27.61 18.83
CA SER A 360 -50.23 -28.83 19.49
C SER A 360 -49.34 -29.15 20.67
N GLU A 361 -49.95 -28.95 21.83
CA GLU A 361 -49.59 -29.42 23.16
C GLU A 361 -49.09 -30.88 23.16
N CYS A 362 -47.99 -31.13 23.86
CA CYS A 362 -47.77 -32.42 24.52
C CYS A 362 -47.32 -32.15 25.96
N ASN A 363 -48.29 -32.25 26.87
CA ASN A 363 -48.07 -32.53 28.28
C ASN A 363 -47.89 -34.05 28.49
N ASP A 364 -47.09 -34.36 29.50
CA ASP A 364 -47.10 -35.53 30.39
C ASP A 364 -46.84 -36.94 29.83
N SER A 365 -45.63 -37.46 30.09
CA SER A 365 -45.36 -38.57 31.03
C SER A 365 -43.85 -38.80 31.20
#